data_AF-A0A2T3MPY8-F1
#
_entry.id   AF-A0A2T3MPY8-F1
#
_cell.length_a   1.000
_cell.length_b   1.000
_cell.length_c   1.000
_cell.angle_alpha   90.00
_cell.angle_beta   90.00
_cell.angle_gamma   90.00
#
_symmetry.space_group_name_H-M   'P 1'
#
loop_
_entity.id
_entity.type
_entity.pdbx_description
1 polymer ?
#
loop_
_entity_poly.entity_id
_entity_poly.type
_entity_poly.pdbx_seq_one_letter_code
_entity_poly.pdbx_strand_id
1 'polypeptide(L)'
;MSLEVEFPRISNLPKEQLREVWLNLSDEDFNKLIIASNGKEIVRVFSVLDEVSLRKFFSIAEPITIEKVFSSIPSRNINKYLFMLSNENIRRIFSALSPETQAKVLKSVSETQRNRLLKLLPHNMRLKWKEYIQEELDLDSEYNHIFSSQIENSIEYEALQRLKQIEQKIAYKEQHHEIRVEQQAKQLEALQQQTVDSEKRLHQQHVLSERKAQELKRREAEISGRLAALQAEHDQKIQERIELKVPEYVSDAIDGLNDKEQEFKTKADEWNTRGANSLKWAIGAAVAALAYGAYSFNVASQSNIDWLFFTYLILKGLVIIGLLGAFAKHCFNQGNAYMHEALKRSDRVHAIRFGKLYLEIYGNNVEKEDMKSIFENWNIESDSAFTKVPSPNFEPKTLEQMKGIFEKSVPINSATKTS
;
A
#
# COMPACT_ATOMS: atom_id res chain seq x y z
N MET A 1 90.02 84.96 -2.05
CA MET A 1 88.58 84.63 -1.99
C MET A 1 88.36 83.49 -2.98
N SER A 2 88.45 82.26 -2.50
CA SER A 2 88.36 81.03 -3.27
C SER A 2 87.23 80.22 -2.65
N LEU A 3 86.07 80.28 -3.29
CA LEU A 3 84.85 79.57 -2.91
C LEU A 3 85.13 78.07 -2.98
N GLU A 4 85.09 77.39 -1.83
CA GLU A 4 84.97 75.93 -1.79
C GLU A 4 83.66 75.56 -2.48
N VAL A 5 83.76 74.90 -3.64
CA VAL A 5 82.60 74.34 -4.32
C VAL A 5 82.19 73.10 -3.53
N GLU A 6 81.15 73.24 -2.71
CA GLU A 6 80.52 72.12 -2.00
C GLU A 6 79.85 71.19 -3.03
N PHE A 7 80.47 70.04 -3.30
CA PHE A 7 79.89 69.07 -4.23
C PHE A 7 78.68 68.35 -3.61
N PRO A 8 77.56 68.21 -4.33
CA PRO A 8 76.37 67.53 -3.81
C PRO A 8 76.68 66.06 -3.48
N ARG A 9 76.23 65.58 -2.31
CA ARG A 9 76.42 64.18 -1.91
C ARG A 9 75.72 63.24 -2.90
N ILE A 10 76.53 62.42 -3.57
CA ILE A 10 76.13 61.45 -4.61
C ILE A 10 75.06 60.46 -4.10
N SER A 11 75.01 60.22 -2.80
CA SER A 11 74.04 59.35 -2.13
C SER A 11 72.56 59.73 -2.36
N ASN A 12 72.24 60.99 -2.65
CA ASN A 12 70.86 61.47 -2.75
C ASN A 12 70.37 61.73 -4.19
N LEU A 13 71.21 61.52 -5.21
CA LEU A 13 70.84 61.83 -6.60
C LEU A 13 70.16 60.65 -7.32
N PRO A 14 69.02 60.86 -8.02
CA PRO A 14 68.41 59.86 -8.90
C PRO A 14 69.36 59.47 -10.06
N LYS A 15 69.18 58.26 -10.61
CA LYS A 15 70.15 57.65 -11.56
C LYS A 15 70.34 58.46 -12.84
N GLU A 16 69.30 59.16 -13.26
CA GLU A 16 69.26 60.00 -14.46
C GLU A 16 70.16 61.22 -14.29
N GLN A 17 70.16 61.83 -13.10
CA GLN A 17 71.00 62.99 -12.76
C GLN A 17 72.47 62.58 -12.54
N LEU A 18 72.76 61.33 -12.14
CA LEU A 18 74.13 60.85 -11.99
C LEU A 18 74.91 60.78 -13.31
N ARG A 19 74.21 60.57 -14.44
CA ARG A 19 74.85 60.61 -15.76
C ARG A 19 75.20 62.04 -16.18
N GLU A 20 74.33 63.00 -15.85
CA GLU A 20 74.55 64.42 -16.11
C GLU A 20 75.72 64.99 -15.30
N VAL A 21 75.95 64.48 -14.08
CA VAL A 21 77.12 64.84 -13.25
C VAL A 21 78.44 64.55 -13.97
N TRP A 22 78.55 63.43 -14.69
CA TRP A 22 79.76 63.13 -15.50
C TRP A 22 79.88 64.00 -16.76
N LEU A 23 78.76 64.35 -17.39
CA LEU A 23 78.77 65.13 -18.63
C LEU A 23 79.03 66.64 -18.39
N ASN A 24 78.64 67.16 -17.22
CA ASN A 24 78.66 68.58 -16.91
C ASN A 24 79.86 69.02 -16.05
N LEU A 25 80.55 68.11 -15.37
CA LEU A 25 81.75 68.42 -14.59
C LEU A 25 83.02 68.39 -15.45
N SER A 26 84.01 69.20 -15.08
CA SER A 26 85.34 69.10 -15.67
C SER A 26 86.01 67.79 -15.23
N ASP A 27 86.94 67.26 -16.04
CA ASP A 27 87.65 66.01 -15.75
C ASP A 27 88.42 66.08 -14.40
N GLU A 28 88.92 67.28 -14.03
CA GLU A 28 89.63 67.51 -12.77
C GLU A 28 88.68 67.51 -11.55
N ASP A 29 87.51 68.14 -11.70
CA ASP A 29 86.51 68.19 -10.63
C ASP A 29 85.89 66.81 -10.37
N PHE A 30 85.71 66.02 -11.43
CA PHE A 30 85.21 64.64 -11.29
C PHE A 30 86.22 63.72 -10.58
N ASN A 31 87.52 63.88 -10.83
CA ASN A 31 88.54 63.15 -10.07
C ASN A 31 88.50 63.50 -8.57
N LYS A 32 88.40 64.79 -8.23
CA LYS A 32 88.27 65.25 -6.83
C LYS A 32 87.01 64.69 -6.17
N LEU A 33 85.90 64.66 -6.89
CA LEU A 33 84.63 64.08 -6.43
C LEU A 33 84.76 62.59 -6.09
N ILE A 34 85.38 61.78 -6.95
CA ILE A 34 85.54 60.34 -6.72
C ILE A 34 86.47 60.05 -5.54
N ILE A 35 87.53 60.85 -5.35
CA ILE A 35 88.44 60.72 -4.21
C ILE A 35 87.71 61.00 -2.88
N ALA A 36 86.84 62.02 -2.85
CA ALA A 36 86.05 62.41 -1.68
C ALA A 36 84.86 61.47 -1.40
N SER A 37 84.47 60.63 -2.37
CA SER A 37 83.27 59.78 -2.28
C SER A 37 83.49 58.48 -1.49
N ASN A 38 82.42 57.98 -0.86
CA ASN A 38 82.46 56.66 -0.22
C ASN A 38 82.28 55.51 -1.23
N GLY A 39 82.62 54.28 -0.84
CA GLY A 39 82.60 53.16 -1.78
C GLY A 39 81.22 52.84 -2.38
N LYS A 40 80.12 53.10 -1.67
CA LYS A 40 78.75 52.90 -2.20
C LYS A 40 78.41 53.94 -3.27
N GLU A 41 78.86 55.17 -3.08
CA GLU A 41 78.69 56.28 -4.02
C GLU A 41 79.48 56.03 -5.31
N ILE A 42 80.72 55.58 -5.19
CA ILE A 42 81.56 55.19 -6.34
C ILE A 42 80.86 54.09 -7.15
N VAL A 43 80.37 53.03 -6.50
CA VAL A 43 79.66 51.95 -7.19
C VAL A 43 78.43 52.45 -7.93
N ARG A 44 77.68 53.38 -7.32
CA ARG A 44 76.47 53.95 -7.90
C ARG A 44 76.78 54.76 -9.15
N VAL A 45 77.80 55.61 -9.11
CA VAL A 45 78.26 56.39 -10.28
C VAL A 45 78.68 55.47 -11.41
N PHE A 46 79.58 54.51 -11.14
CA PHE A 46 80.12 53.62 -12.16
C PHE A 46 79.06 52.65 -12.73
N SER A 47 77.95 52.42 -12.02
CA SER A 47 76.86 51.59 -12.53
C SER A 47 76.04 52.24 -13.65
N VAL A 48 76.10 53.58 -13.78
CA VAL A 48 75.34 54.36 -14.77
C VAL A 48 76.20 54.73 -15.98
N LEU A 49 77.53 54.64 -15.88
CA LEU A 49 78.45 54.93 -16.98
C LEU A 49 78.38 53.87 -18.08
N ASP A 50 78.24 54.32 -19.32
CA ASP A 50 78.33 53.47 -20.51
C ASP A 50 79.80 53.17 -20.89
N GLU A 51 80.00 52.25 -21.83
CA GLU A 51 81.32 51.79 -22.28
C GLU A 51 82.21 52.94 -22.80
N VAL A 52 81.61 53.93 -23.46
CA VAL A 52 82.31 55.10 -23.99
C VAL A 52 82.79 56.00 -22.84
N SER A 53 81.93 56.26 -21.86
CA SER A 53 82.25 57.08 -20.69
C SER A 53 83.30 56.42 -19.80
N LEU A 54 83.20 55.10 -19.58
CA LEU A 54 84.21 54.35 -18.83
C LEU A 54 85.57 54.38 -19.52
N ARG A 55 85.61 54.19 -20.85
CA ARG A 55 86.87 54.29 -21.60
C ARG A 55 87.49 55.67 -21.53
N LYS A 56 86.68 56.73 -21.66
CA LYS A 56 87.13 58.11 -21.54
C LYS A 56 87.66 58.40 -20.13
N PHE A 57 86.90 58.02 -19.09
CA PHE A 57 87.31 58.19 -17.70
C PHE A 57 88.68 57.55 -17.42
N PHE A 58 88.84 56.25 -17.71
CA PHE A 58 90.10 55.56 -17.41
C PHE A 58 91.29 55.98 -18.30
N SER A 59 91.04 56.67 -19.42
CA SER A 59 92.10 57.26 -20.24
C SER A 59 92.64 58.59 -19.68
N ILE A 60 91.89 59.26 -18.81
CA ILE A 60 92.23 60.61 -18.29
C ILE A 60 92.46 60.60 -16.77
N ALA A 61 91.81 59.68 -16.04
CA ALA A 61 91.85 59.61 -14.58
C ALA A 61 93.27 59.47 -13.99
N GLU A 62 93.46 60.11 -12.84
CA GLU A 62 94.70 60.02 -12.07
C GLU A 62 94.87 58.62 -11.43
N PRO A 63 96.11 58.12 -11.25
CA PRO A 63 96.36 56.81 -10.66
C PRO A 63 95.70 56.60 -9.30
N ILE A 64 95.67 57.64 -8.46
CA ILE A 64 95.07 57.61 -7.12
C ILE A 64 93.56 57.39 -7.20
N THR A 65 92.89 58.05 -8.16
CA THR A 65 91.46 57.87 -8.41
C THR A 65 91.14 56.46 -8.88
N ILE A 66 91.98 55.89 -9.75
CA ILE A 66 91.82 54.52 -10.24
C ILE A 66 91.93 53.50 -9.10
N GLU A 67 92.92 53.65 -8.22
CA GLU A 67 93.08 52.78 -7.04
C GLU A 67 91.86 52.87 -6.12
N LYS A 68 91.36 54.08 -5.85
CA LYS A 68 90.16 54.30 -5.03
C LYS A 68 88.93 53.60 -5.59
N VAL A 69 88.78 53.62 -6.93
CA VAL A 69 87.68 52.99 -7.64
C VAL A 69 87.72 51.46 -7.49
N PHE A 70 88.85 50.80 -7.78
CA PHE A 70 88.94 49.34 -7.73
C PHE A 70 89.03 48.76 -6.30
N SER A 71 89.61 49.50 -5.35
CA SER A 71 89.57 49.13 -3.93
C SER A 71 88.14 49.17 -3.38
N SER A 72 87.30 50.10 -3.85
CA SER A 72 85.95 50.31 -3.32
C SER A 72 84.84 49.50 -4.02
N ILE A 73 85.02 49.14 -5.29
CA ILE A 73 83.99 48.44 -6.06
C ILE A 73 83.92 46.94 -5.68
N PRO A 74 82.72 46.33 -5.60
CA PRO A 74 82.54 44.90 -5.40
C PRO A 74 83.12 44.06 -6.53
N SER A 75 83.74 42.93 -6.18
CA SER A 75 84.34 41.95 -7.10
C SER A 75 83.47 41.62 -8.33
N ARG A 76 82.15 41.43 -8.15
CA ARG A 76 81.21 41.13 -9.24
C ARG A 76 81.16 42.16 -10.37
N ASN A 77 81.44 43.44 -10.07
CA ASN A 77 81.38 44.52 -11.05
C ASN A 77 82.73 44.73 -11.75
N ILE A 78 83.82 44.28 -11.14
CA ILE A 78 85.19 44.42 -11.67
C ILE A 78 85.30 43.73 -13.03
N ASN A 79 84.80 42.50 -13.16
CA ASN A 79 84.83 41.75 -14.42
C ASN A 79 84.06 42.47 -15.54
N LYS A 80 82.88 43.01 -15.22
CA LYS A 80 82.06 43.76 -16.17
C LYS A 80 82.79 45.02 -16.66
N TYR A 81 83.39 45.79 -15.76
CA TYR A 81 84.07 47.02 -16.13
C TYR A 81 85.34 46.76 -16.93
N LEU A 82 86.15 45.76 -16.56
CA LEU A 82 87.36 45.43 -17.32
C LEU A 82 87.06 44.86 -18.71
N PHE A 83 85.94 44.14 -18.88
CA PHE A 83 85.51 43.65 -20.18
C PHE A 83 85.27 44.79 -21.19
N MET A 84 84.70 45.91 -20.72
CA MET A 84 84.32 47.09 -21.50
C MET A 84 85.50 47.99 -21.90
N LEU A 85 86.72 47.71 -21.42
CA LEU A 85 87.89 48.58 -21.61
C LEU A 85 88.85 48.08 -22.70
N SER A 86 89.55 49.04 -23.31
CA SER A 86 90.63 48.78 -24.27
C SER A 86 91.87 48.21 -23.57
N ASN A 87 92.72 47.51 -24.31
CA ASN A 87 93.96 46.93 -23.77
C ASN A 87 94.92 48.01 -23.21
N GLU A 88 94.86 49.23 -23.73
CA GLU A 88 95.66 50.38 -23.26
C GLU A 88 95.17 50.88 -21.89
N ASN A 89 93.86 51.07 -21.73
CA ASN A 89 93.27 51.46 -20.45
C ASN A 89 93.50 50.38 -19.38
N ILE A 90 93.41 49.10 -19.76
CA ILE A 90 93.70 47.98 -18.86
C ILE A 90 95.14 48.02 -18.34
N ARG A 91 96.12 48.29 -19.22
CA ARG A 91 97.54 48.42 -18.82
C ARG A 91 97.73 49.57 -17.84
N ARG A 92 97.15 50.73 -18.16
CA ARG A 92 97.23 51.92 -17.30
C ARG A 92 96.60 51.68 -15.94
N ILE A 93 95.42 51.07 -15.91
CA ILE A 93 94.75 50.70 -14.66
C ILE A 93 95.66 49.80 -13.84
N PHE A 94 96.11 48.68 -14.41
CA PHE A 94 96.88 47.70 -13.65
C PHE A 94 98.22 48.27 -13.14
N SER A 95 98.85 49.18 -13.89
CA SER A 95 100.05 49.90 -13.42
C SER A 95 99.80 50.93 -12.32
N ALA A 96 98.57 51.45 -12.22
CA ALA A 96 98.16 52.39 -11.19
C ALA A 96 97.72 51.72 -9.89
N LEU A 97 97.42 50.41 -9.92
CA LEU A 97 96.89 49.69 -8.77
C LEU A 97 97.98 49.20 -7.80
N SER A 98 97.67 49.19 -6.50
CA SER A 98 98.51 48.56 -5.48
C SER A 98 98.51 47.02 -5.60
N PRO A 99 99.52 46.29 -5.08
CA PRO A 99 99.57 44.83 -5.16
C PRO A 99 98.35 44.13 -4.57
N GLU A 100 97.76 44.68 -3.50
CA GLU A 100 96.56 44.14 -2.85
C GLU A 100 95.32 44.30 -3.74
N THR A 101 95.16 45.47 -4.36
CA THR A 101 94.05 45.74 -5.28
C THR A 101 94.22 44.98 -6.60
N GLN A 102 95.46 44.76 -7.06
CA GLN A 102 95.78 43.87 -8.18
C GLN A 102 95.35 42.43 -7.90
N ALA A 103 95.61 41.90 -6.69
CA ALA A 103 95.15 40.58 -6.27
C ALA A 103 93.62 40.47 -6.33
N LYS A 104 92.94 41.46 -5.73
CA LYS A 104 91.47 41.54 -5.71
C LYS A 104 90.88 41.56 -7.12
N VAL A 105 91.49 42.31 -8.04
CA VAL A 105 91.07 42.36 -9.43
C VAL A 105 91.27 41.02 -10.12
N LEU A 106 92.44 40.37 -9.97
CA LEU A 106 92.72 39.09 -10.63
C LEU A 106 91.83 37.94 -10.12
N LYS A 107 91.47 37.93 -8.83
CA LYS A 107 90.54 36.95 -8.24
C LYS A 107 89.11 37.11 -8.76
N SER A 108 88.70 38.36 -9.00
CA SER A 108 87.30 38.69 -9.31
C SER A 108 86.92 38.62 -10.79
N VAL A 109 87.88 38.38 -11.68
CA VAL A 109 87.65 38.28 -13.13
C VAL A 109 87.55 36.83 -13.60
N SER A 110 86.84 36.62 -14.73
CA SER A 110 86.75 35.31 -15.36
C SER A 110 88.11 34.83 -15.88
N GLU A 111 88.29 33.52 -16.02
CA GLU A 111 89.53 32.91 -16.51
C GLU A 111 90.02 33.48 -17.85
N THR A 112 89.08 33.74 -18.77
CA THR A 112 89.34 34.35 -20.07
C THR A 112 89.87 35.79 -19.96
N GLN A 113 89.31 36.61 -19.07
CA GLN A 113 89.78 37.97 -18.82
C GLN A 113 91.07 37.98 -17.99
N ARG A 114 91.21 37.09 -17.00
CA ARG A 114 92.45 36.88 -16.24
C ARG A 114 93.62 36.59 -17.17
N ASN A 115 93.43 35.70 -18.14
CA ASN A 115 94.44 35.38 -19.16
C ASN A 115 94.75 36.56 -20.09
N ARG A 116 93.75 37.37 -20.44
CA ARG A 116 93.93 38.62 -21.21
C ARG A 116 94.74 39.66 -20.41
N LEU A 117 94.44 39.85 -19.12
CA LEU A 117 95.17 40.74 -18.21
C LEU A 117 96.63 40.31 -18.08
N LEU A 118 96.87 39.02 -17.79
CA LEU A 118 98.22 38.46 -17.61
C LEU A 118 99.09 38.59 -18.87
N LYS A 119 98.50 38.52 -20.07
CA LYS A 119 99.22 38.72 -21.35
C LYS A 119 99.66 40.17 -21.59
N LEU A 120 98.98 41.14 -21.00
CA LEU A 120 99.28 42.57 -21.18
C LEU A 120 100.34 43.09 -20.19
N LEU A 121 100.69 42.31 -19.17
CA LEU A 121 101.69 42.67 -18.16
C LEU A 121 103.13 42.36 -18.59
N PRO A 122 104.13 43.09 -18.06
CA PRO A 122 105.55 42.75 -18.19
C PRO A 122 105.84 41.32 -17.71
N HIS A 123 106.81 40.66 -18.33
CA HIS A 123 107.08 39.22 -18.15
C HIS A 123 107.34 38.82 -16.69
N ASN A 124 108.04 39.65 -15.91
CA ASN A 124 108.38 39.38 -14.52
C ASN A 124 107.16 39.37 -13.57
N MET A 125 106.14 40.18 -13.84
CA MET A 125 104.91 40.22 -13.02
C MET A 125 103.98 39.05 -13.36
N ARG A 126 103.99 38.58 -14.62
CA ARG A 126 103.16 37.46 -15.08
C ARG A 126 103.46 36.15 -14.35
N LEU A 127 104.73 35.88 -14.05
CA LEU A 127 105.15 34.65 -13.37
C LEU A 127 104.65 34.62 -11.92
N LYS A 128 104.91 35.69 -11.17
CA LYS A 128 104.48 35.80 -9.76
C LYS A 128 102.97 35.62 -9.56
N TRP A 129 102.16 36.23 -10.44
CA TRP A 129 100.70 36.11 -10.34
C TRP A 129 100.16 34.75 -10.78
N LYS A 130 100.87 34.03 -11.67
CA LYS A 130 100.48 32.66 -12.02
C LYS A 130 100.67 31.69 -10.85
N GLU A 131 101.79 31.83 -10.14
CA GLU A 131 102.09 31.01 -8.95
C GLU A 131 101.07 31.28 -7.83
N TYR A 132 100.80 32.56 -7.53
CA TYR A 132 99.85 32.94 -6.48
C TYR A 132 98.41 32.44 -6.72
N ILE A 133 97.94 32.43 -7.97
CA ILE A 133 96.58 31.98 -8.31
C ILE A 133 96.43 30.46 -8.23
N GLN A 134 97.51 29.72 -8.52
CA GLN A 134 97.49 28.26 -8.46
C GLN A 134 97.43 27.76 -7.01
N GLU A 135 98.23 28.35 -6.13
CA GLU A 135 98.29 27.99 -4.70
C GLU A 135 96.95 28.22 -3.98
N GLU A 136 96.20 29.26 -4.35
CA GLU A 136 94.90 29.56 -3.75
C GLU A 136 93.78 28.61 -4.24
N LEU A 137 93.83 28.17 -5.50
CA LEU A 137 92.87 27.19 -6.04
C LEU A 137 93.01 25.83 -5.34
N ASP A 138 94.23 25.44 -5.00
CA ASP A 138 94.51 24.19 -4.31
C ASP A 138 93.97 24.23 -2.86
N LEU A 139 94.13 25.36 -2.16
CA LEU A 139 93.61 25.58 -0.79
C LEU A 139 92.07 25.59 -0.71
N ASP A 140 91.38 26.18 -1.68
CA ASP A 140 89.91 26.23 -1.70
C ASP A 140 89.30 24.84 -2.00
N SER A 141 90.01 24.00 -2.76
CA SER A 141 89.61 22.61 -2.99
C SER A 141 89.71 21.76 -1.72
N GLU A 142 90.74 21.99 -0.91
CA GLU A 142 91.01 21.25 0.33
C GLU A 142 90.02 21.64 1.45
N TYR A 143 89.65 22.93 1.53
CA TYR A 143 88.65 23.43 2.48
C TYR A 143 87.24 22.88 2.21
N ASN A 144 86.81 22.85 0.94
CA ASN A 144 85.48 22.35 0.56
C ASN A 144 85.33 20.82 0.77
N HIS A 145 86.42 20.06 0.62
CA HIS A 145 86.43 18.62 0.91
C HIS A 145 86.26 18.33 2.41
N ILE A 146 86.91 19.10 3.28
CA ILE A 146 86.78 18.94 4.73
C ILE A 146 85.39 19.36 5.21
N PHE A 147 84.83 20.46 4.69
CA PHE A 147 83.52 20.98 5.10
C PHE A 147 82.35 20.07 4.67
N SER A 148 82.40 19.46 3.48
CA SER A 148 81.33 18.56 3.01
C SER A 148 81.28 17.25 3.80
N SER A 149 82.43 16.66 4.13
CA SER A 149 82.49 15.39 4.90
C SER A 149 82.01 15.50 6.35
N GLN A 150 82.10 16.69 6.97
CA GLN A 150 81.61 16.94 8.33
C GLN A 150 80.10 17.21 8.40
N ILE A 151 79.51 17.77 7.33
CA ILE A 151 78.08 18.07 7.28
C ILE A 151 77.26 16.81 6.98
N GLU A 152 77.72 15.97 6.05
CA GLU A 152 77.03 14.72 5.69
C GLU A 152 77.01 13.68 6.82
N ASN A 153 77.96 13.74 7.75
CA ASN A 153 78.03 12.84 8.92
C ASN A 153 77.47 13.44 10.22
N SER A 154 76.81 14.61 10.17
CA SER A 154 76.15 15.17 11.36
C SER A 154 74.79 14.51 11.56
N ILE A 155 74.60 13.88 12.73
CA ILE A 155 73.32 13.26 13.17
C ILE A 155 72.15 14.25 13.00
N GLU A 156 72.41 15.55 13.15
CA GLU A 156 71.42 16.62 13.02
C GLU A 156 70.83 16.77 11.60
N TYR A 157 71.65 16.63 10.55
CA TYR A 157 71.15 16.75 9.17
C TYR A 157 70.28 15.55 8.78
N GLU A 158 70.68 14.34 9.16
CA GLU A 158 69.88 13.13 8.95
C GLU A 158 68.56 13.19 9.75
N ALA A 159 68.60 13.68 10.99
CA ALA A 159 67.42 13.90 11.82
C ALA A 159 66.45 14.92 11.19
N LEU A 160 66.96 16.03 10.66
CA LEU A 160 66.18 17.05 9.95
C LEU A 160 65.49 16.50 8.69
N GLN A 161 66.20 15.68 7.90
CA GLN A 161 65.61 15.06 6.71
C GLN A 161 64.51 14.04 7.07
N ARG A 162 64.73 13.24 8.12
CA ARG A 162 63.70 12.32 8.64
C ARG A 162 62.48 13.08 9.17
N LEU A 163 62.68 14.17 9.90
CA LEU A 163 61.59 15.05 10.37
C LEU A 163 60.78 15.61 9.19
N LYS A 164 61.45 16.13 8.16
CA LYS A 164 60.78 16.63 6.95
C LYS A 164 59.99 15.54 6.22
N GLN A 165 60.52 14.32 6.12
CA GLN A 165 59.80 13.18 5.53
C GLN A 165 58.59 12.75 6.39
N ILE A 166 58.71 12.82 7.72
CA ILE A 166 57.61 12.53 8.64
C ILE A 166 56.52 13.59 8.49
N GLU A 167 56.87 14.88 8.48
CA GLU A 167 55.91 15.98 8.22
C GLU A 167 55.17 15.79 6.90
N GLN A 168 55.88 15.46 5.81
CA GLN A 168 55.24 15.19 4.52
C GLN A 168 54.29 13.99 4.59
N LYS A 169 54.68 12.92 5.29
CA LYS A 169 53.81 11.75 5.51
C LYS A 169 52.59 12.09 6.38
N ILE A 170 52.74 12.96 7.37
CA ILE A 170 51.65 13.45 8.21
C ILE A 170 50.69 14.26 7.35
N ALA A 171 51.18 15.28 6.65
CA ALA A 171 50.38 16.13 5.77
C ALA A 171 49.62 15.33 4.70
N TYR A 172 50.28 14.35 4.07
CA TYR A 172 49.64 13.45 3.11
C TYR A 172 48.53 12.60 3.74
N LYS A 173 48.80 12.02 4.92
CA LYS A 173 47.79 11.21 5.65
C LYS A 173 46.61 12.05 6.12
N GLU A 174 46.86 13.27 6.55
CA GLU A 174 45.86 14.22 7.04
C GLU A 174 44.93 14.63 5.90
N GLN A 175 45.48 15.01 4.74
CA GLN A 175 44.68 15.29 3.54
C GLN A 175 43.83 14.07 3.10
N HIS A 176 44.40 12.86 3.10
CA HIS A 176 43.64 11.65 2.79
C HIS A 176 42.61 11.29 3.87
N HIS A 177 42.85 11.67 5.12
CA HIS A 177 41.88 11.50 6.18
C HIS A 177 40.70 12.45 6.00
N GLU A 178 40.96 13.73 5.71
CA GLU A 178 39.94 14.74 5.42
C GLU A 178 39.05 14.31 4.24
N ILE A 179 39.64 13.87 3.13
CA ILE A 179 38.87 13.39 1.97
C ILE A 179 37.97 12.19 2.35
N ARG A 180 38.47 11.26 3.16
CA ARG A 180 37.68 10.11 3.64
C ARG A 180 36.55 10.53 4.57
N VAL A 181 36.82 11.46 5.49
CA VAL A 181 35.82 12.01 6.39
C VAL A 181 34.74 12.75 5.60
N GLU A 182 35.11 13.54 4.59
CA GLU A 182 34.16 14.23 3.73
C GLU A 182 33.31 13.25 2.90
N GLN A 183 33.92 12.18 2.36
CA GLN A 183 33.19 11.12 1.65
C GLN A 183 32.21 10.39 2.58
N GLN A 184 32.64 10.05 3.79
CA GLN A 184 31.77 9.43 4.79
C GLN A 184 30.64 10.36 5.21
N ALA A 185 30.91 11.65 5.40
CA ALA A 185 29.89 12.65 5.73
C ALA A 185 28.84 12.74 4.61
N LYS A 186 29.26 12.80 3.34
CA LYS A 186 28.34 12.78 2.19
C LYS A 186 27.51 11.50 2.11
N GLN A 187 28.10 10.34 2.38
CA GLN A 187 27.35 9.07 2.45
C GLN A 187 26.34 9.07 3.59
N LEU A 188 26.70 9.60 4.75
CA LEU A 188 25.83 9.67 5.92
C LEU A 188 24.64 10.62 5.66
N GLU A 189 24.90 11.76 5.01
CA GLU A 189 23.86 12.71 4.60
C GLU A 189 22.91 12.09 3.58
N ALA A 190 23.42 11.36 2.59
CA ALA A 190 22.61 10.63 1.61
C ALA A 190 21.74 9.54 2.28
N LEU A 191 22.30 8.79 3.24
CA LEU A 191 21.55 7.81 4.02
C LEU A 191 20.45 8.46 4.87
N GLN A 192 20.75 9.59 5.50
CA GLN A 192 19.77 10.34 6.28
C GLN A 192 18.62 10.86 5.40
N GLN A 193 18.93 11.44 4.23
CA GLN A 193 17.91 11.87 3.27
C GLN A 193 17.04 10.70 2.81
N GLN A 194 17.65 9.56 2.47
CA GLN A 194 16.91 8.36 2.08
C GLN A 194 16.00 7.86 3.21
N THR A 195 16.46 7.92 4.46
CA THR A 195 15.68 7.54 5.64
C THR A 195 14.48 8.46 5.79
N VAL A 196 14.67 9.79 5.74
CA VAL A 196 13.59 10.79 5.84
C VAL A 196 12.56 10.61 4.70
N ASP A 197 13.03 10.39 3.48
CA ASP A 197 12.16 10.13 2.33
C ASP A 197 11.37 8.82 2.49
N SER A 198 12.01 7.77 3.03
CA SER A 198 11.35 6.50 3.31
C SER A 198 10.28 6.64 4.39
N GLU A 199 10.56 7.39 5.47
CA GLU A 199 9.61 7.66 6.56
C GLU A 199 8.42 8.46 6.05
N LYS A 200 8.67 9.46 5.20
CA LYS A 200 7.61 10.24 4.56
C LYS A 200 6.72 9.38 3.67
N ARG A 201 7.30 8.46 2.88
CA ARG A 201 6.54 7.52 2.04
C ARG A 201 5.73 6.56 2.89
N LEU A 202 6.30 6.02 3.96
CA LEU A 202 5.59 5.14 4.91
C LEU A 202 4.43 5.87 5.58
N HIS A 203 4.65 7.11 6.03
CA HIS A 203 3.60 7.94 6.62
C HIS A 203 2.47 8.22 5.62
N GLN A 204 2.80 8.58 4.37
CA GLN A 204 1.81 8.77 3.32
C GLN A 204 1.01 7.48 3.04
N GLN A 205 1.66 6.33 3.00
CA GLN A 205 0.98 5.04 2.85
C GLN A 205 0.06 4.73 4.03
N HIS A 206 0.48 5.03 5.26
CA HIS A 206 -0.32 4.84 6.46
C HIS A 206 -1.57 5.73 6.45
N VAL A 207 -1.42 7.01 6.12
CA VAL A 207 -2.56 7.94 6.01
C VAL A 207 -3.53 7.48 4.92
N LEU A 208 -3.03 6.99 3.79
CA LEU A 208 -3.88 6.44 2.72
C LEU A 208 -4.58 5.15 3.13
N SER A 209 -3.92 4.26 3.87
CA SER A 209 -4.52 3.01 4.36
C SER A 209 -5.61 3.30 5.40
N GLU A 210 -5.37 4.23 6.32
CA GLU A 210 -6.37 4.67 7.31
C GLU A 210 -7.60 5.30 6.64
N ARG A 211 -7.40 6.16 5.63
CA ARG A 211 -8.50 6.73 4.84
C ARG A 211 -9.32 5.65 4.14
N LYS A 212 -8.65 4.67 3.51
CA LYS A 212 -9.32 3.53 2.88
C LYS A 212 -10.07 2.68 3.91
N ALA A 213 -9.49 2.43 5.07
CA ALA A 213 -10.14 1.67 6.15
C ALA A 213 -11.38 2.39 6.68
N GLN A 214 -11.31 3.71 6.86
CA GLN A 214 -12.48 4.52 7.24
C GLN A 214 -13.57 4.52 6.15
N GLU A 215 -13.18 4.60 4.87
CA GLU A 215 -14.13 4.53 3.76
C GLU A 215 -14.81 3.15 3.69
N LEU A 216 -14.04 2.07 3.84
CA LEU A 216 -14.57 0.71 3.90
C LEU A 216 -15.54 0.54 5.07
N LYS A 217 -15.16 0.99 6.27
CA LYS A 217 -16.03 0.93 7.45
C LYS A 217 -17.34 1.71 7.24
N ARG A 218 -17.28 2.87 6.59
CA ARG A 218 -18.47 3.67 6.25
C ARG A 218 -19.35 2.94 5.24
N ARG A 219 -18.77 2.34 4.18
CA ARG A 219 -19.52 1.55 3.19
C ARG A 219 -20.13 0.31 3.82
N GLU A 220 -19.42 -0.36 4.71
CA GLU A 220 -19.92 -1.52 5.45
C GLU A 220 -21.11 -1.14 6.33
N ALA A 221 -21.04 -0.01 7.05
CA ALA A 221 -22.17 0.53 7.82
C ALA A 221 -23.36 0.94 6.93
N GLU A 222 -23.09 1.47 5.73
CA GLU A 222 -24.13 1.82 4.77
C GLU A 222 -24.82 0.56 4.20
N ILE A 223 -24.04 -0.47 3.84
CA ILE A 223 -24.55 -1.74 3.32
C ILE A 223 -25.35 -2.46 4.41
N SER A 224 -24.84 -2.52 5.65
CA SER A 224 -25.56 -3.16 6.76
C SER A 224 -26.86 -2.41 7.09
N GLY A 225 -26.85 -1.07 7.06
CA GLY A 225 -28.07 -0.27 7.19
C GLY A 225 -29.09 -0.54 6.08
N ARG A 226 -28.64 -0.64 4.82
CA ARG A 226 -29.51 -0.99 3.69
C ARG A 226 -30.05 -2.41 3.79
N LEU A 227 -29.25 -3.38 4.23
CA LEU A 227 -29.69 -4.75 4.47
C LEU A 227 -30.77 -4.80 5.56
N ALA A 228 -30.57 -4.11 6.68
CA ALA A 228 -31.57 -4.02 7.73
C ALA A 228 -32.88 -3.39 7.24
N ALA A 229 -32.80 -2.32 6.44
CA ALA A 229 -33.97 -1.69 5.84
C ALA A 229 -34.69 -2.60 4.85
N LEU A 230 -33.96 -3.30 3.98
CA LEU A 230 -34.50 -4.28 3.03
C LEU A 230 -35.16 -5.46 3.74
N GLN A 231 -34.57 -5.93 4.83
CA GLN A 231 -35.12 -7.02 5.63
C GLN A 231 -36.41 -6.59 6.31
N ALA A 232 -36.44 -5.39 6.91
CA ALA A 232 -37.67 -4.82 7.46
C ALA A 232 -38.77 -4.61 6.40
N GLU A 233 -38.41 -4.17 5.19
CA GLU A 233 -39.37 -4.05 4.07
C GLU A 233 -39.88 -5.42 3.60
N HIS A 234 -39.02 -6.43 3.58
CA HIS A 234 -39.39 -7.81 3.25
C HIS A 234 -40.36 -8.39 4.27
N ASP A 235 -40.07 -8.21 5.56
CA ASP A 235 -40.90 -8.67 6.67
C ASP A 235 -42.27 -7.99 6.63
N GLN A 236 -42.33 -6.68 6.36
CA GLN A 236 -43.59 -5.96 6.14
C GLN A 236 -44.40 -6.50 4.95
N LYS A 237 -43.75 -6.79 3.82
CA LYS A 237 -44.44 -7.36 2.64
C LYS A 237 -44.94 -8.78 2.86
N ILE A 238 -44.23 -9.58 3.66
CA ILE A 238 -44.71 -10.89 4.10
C ILE A 238 -45.95 -10.71 4.97
N GLN A 239 -45.87 -9.80 5.94
CA GLN A 239 -46.96 -9.49 6.86
C GLN A 239 -48.23 -9.03 6.14
N GLU A 240 -48.09 -8.09 5.20
CA GLU A 240 -49.22 -7.58 4.39
C GLU A 240 -49.87 -8.69 3.55
N ARG A 241 -49.08 -9.62 2.99
CA ARG A 241 -49.64 -10.77 2.23
C ARG A 241 -50.35 -11.78 3.15
N ILE A 242 -49.85 -11.99 4.36
CA ILE A 242 -50.45 -12.92 5.32
C ILE A 242 -51.78 -12.34 5.83
N GLU A 243 -51.81 -11.07 6.22
CA GLU A 243 -53.00 -10.40 6.77
C GLU A 243 -54.14 -10.31 5.76
N LEU A 244 -53.84 -10.06 4.47
CA LEU A 244 -54.89 -9.87 3.47
C LEU A 244 -55.31 -11.15 2.75
N LYS A 245 -54.37 -12.03 2.36
CA LYS A 245 -54.70 -13.12 1.42
C LYS A 245 -55.10 -14.42 2.09
N VAL A 246 -54.50 -14.77 3.24
CA VAL A 246 -54.76 -16.06 3.87
C VAL A 246 -56.19 -16.15 4.42
N PRO A 247 -56.74 -15.13 5.11
CA PRO A 247 -58.12 -15.16 5.56
C PRO A 247 -59.15 -15.23 4.43
N GLU A 248 -58.86 -14.61 3.27
CA GLU A 248 -59.71 -14.66 2.06
C GLU A 248 -59.76 -16.08 1.47
N TYR A 249 -58.60 -16.69 1.20
CA TYR A 249 -58.54 -18.08 0.70
C TYR A 249 -59.18 -19.09 1.66
N VAL A 250 -59.01 -18.89 2.97
CA VAL A 250 -59.63 -19.75 3.98
C VAL A 250 -61.16 -19.55 4.00
N SER A 251 -61.64 -18.33 3.77
CA SER A 251 -63.07 -18.04 3.66
C SER A 251 -63.69 -18.74 2.43
N ASP A 252 -63.06 -18.65 1.26
CA ASP A 252 -63.53 -19.31 0.05
C ASP A 252 -63.61 -20.84 0.22
N ALA A 253 -62.63 -21.43 0.92
CA ALA A 253 -62.64 -22.85 1.24
C ALA A 253 -63.76 -23.24 2.21
N ILE A 254 -64.05 -22.39 3.21
CA ILE A 254 -65.17 -22.57 4.14
C ILE A 254 -66.50 -22.50 3.38
N ASP A 255 -66.66 -21.54 2.48
CA ASP A 255 -67.88 -21.34 1.71
C ASP A 255 -68.14 -22.53 0.77
N GLY A 256 -67.11 -23.00 0.06
CA GLY A 256 -67.22 -24.20 -0.78
C GLY A 256 -67.55 -25.48 0.00
N LEU A 257 -67.08 -25.62 1.24
CA LEU A 257 -67.43 -26.73 2.12
C LEU A 257 -68.86 -26.61 2.66
N ASN A 258 -69.30 -25.39 3.00
CA ASN A 258 -70.63 -25.11 3.52
C ASN A 258 -71.71 -25.31 2.43
N ASP A 259 -71.43 -24.93 1.19
CA ASP A 259 -72.30 -25.21 0.04
C ASP A 259 -72.51 -26.72 -0.16
N LYS A 260 -71.43 -27.50 -0.01
CA LYS A 260 -71.49 -28.96 -0.10
C LYS A 260 -72.19 -29.61 1.09
N GLU A 261 -72.01 -29.07 2.29
CA GLU A 261 -72.77 -29.48 3.48
C GLU A 261 -74.27 -29.27 3.25
N GLN A 262 -74.67 -28.11 2.75
CA GLN A 262 -76.05 -27.78 2.46
C GLN A 262 -76.63 -28.70 1.37
N GLU A 263 -75.85 -29.01 0.33
CA GLU A 263 -76.23 -29.98 -0.71
C GLU A 263 -76.50 -31.36 -0.10
N PHE A 264 -75.65 -31.85 0.81
CA PHE A 264 -75.83 -33.13 1.46
C PHE A 264 -76.99 -33.15 2.46
N LYS A 265 -77.20 -32.08 3.24
CA LYS A 265 -78.38 -31.95 4.12
C LYS A 265 -79.67 -31.99 3.32
N THR A 266 -79.74 -31.23 2.22
CA THR A 266 -80.93 -31.21 1.36
C THR A 266 -81.22 -32.59 0.77
N LYS A 267 -80.18 -33.30 0.29
CA LYS A 267 -80.33 -34.68 -0.19
C LYS A 267 -80.77 -35.64 0.93
N ALA A 268 -80.23 -35.49 2.14
CA ALA A 268 -80.63 -36.31 3.28
C ALA A 268 -82.12 -36.12 3.62
N ASP A 269 -82.58 -34.87 3.66
CA ASP A 269 -83.97 -34.51 3.94
C ASP A 269 -84.91 -35.01 2.83
N GLU A 270 -84.51 -34.93 1.57
CA GLU A 270 -85.27 -35.50 0.46
C GLU A 270 -85.45 -37.01 0.60
N TRP A 271 -84.37 -37.75 0.90
CA TRP A 271 -84.42 -39.21 1.10
C TRP A 271 -85.27 -39.57 2.32
N ASN A 272 -85.11 -38.86 3.43
CA ASN A 272 -85.91 -39.07 4.63
C ASN A 272 -87.39 -38.78 4.40
N THR A 273 -87.72 -37.72 3.65
CA THR A 273 -89.10 -37.35 3.30
C THR A 273 -89.72 -38.41 2.39
N ARG A 274 -88.98 -38.92 1.40
CA ARG A 274 -89.44 -40.04 0.54
C ARG A 274 -89.67 -41.32 1.35
N GLY A 275 -88.78 -41.64 2.29
CA GLY A 275 -88.94 -42.76 3.21
C GLY A 275 -90.18 -42.63 4.11
N ALA A 276 -90.38 -41.44 4.70
CA ALA A 276 -91.55 -41.14 5.52
C ALA A 276 -92.86 -41.22 4.72
N ASN A 277 -92.87 -40.71 3.49
CA ASN A 277 -94.02 -40.84 2.59
C ASN A 277 -94.30 -42.30 2.22
N SER A 278 -93.26 -43.10 1.94
CA SER A 278 -93.42 -44.55 1.71
C SER A 278 -94.09 -45.25 2.89
N LEU A 279 -93.70 -44.91 4.12
CA LEU A 279 -94.30 -45.50 5.32
C LEU A 279 -95.77 -45.06 5.50
N LYS A 280 -96.09 -43.79 5.23
CA LYS A 280 -97.48 -43.30 5.22
C LYS A 280 -98.32 -44.06 4.20
N TRP A 281 -97.80 -44.28 2.99
CA TRP A 281 -98.46 -45.08 1.96
C TRP A 281 -98.60 -46.55 2.35
N ALA A 282 -97.62 -47.15 3.03
CA ALA A 282 -97.71 -48.52 3.51
C ALA A 282 -98.83 -48.69 4.56
N ILE A 283 -98.91 -47.76 5.52
CA ILE A 283 -99.96 -47.74 6.53
C ILE A 283 -101.33 -47.50 5.86
N GLY A 284 -101.42 -46.53 4.93
CA GLY A 284 -102.64 -46.26 4.19
C GLY A 284 -103.12 -47.47 3.36
N ALA A 285 -102.20 -48.15 2.67
CA ALA A 285 -102.48 -49.36 1.93
C ALA A 285 -102.92 -50.52 2.84
N ALA A 286 -102.33 -50.67 4.02
CA ALA A 286 -102.75 -51.67 5.00
C ALA A 286 -104.18 -51.40 5.49
N VAL A 287 -104.51 -50.15 5.85
CA VAL A 287 -105.86 -49.76 6.27
C VAL A 287 -106.87 -49.93 5.15
N ALA A 288 -106.54 -49.51 3.92
CA ALA A 288 -107.41 -49.67 2.75
C ALA A 288 -107.64 -51.15 2.40
N ALA A 289 -106.60 -51.99 2.50
CA ALA A 289 -106.71 -53.43 2.29
C ALA A 289 -107.61 -54.08 3.35
N LEU A 290 -107.51 -53.67 4.62
CA LEU A 290 -108.41 -54.13 5.69
C LEU A 290 -109.86 -53.68 5.46
N ALA A 291 -110.08 -52.42 5.07
CA ALA A 291 -111.40 -51.89 4.78
C ALA A 291 -112.05 -52.57 3.57
N TYR A 292 -111.28 -52.78 2.49
CA TYR A 292 -111.73 -53.52 1.30
C TYR A 292 -111.99 -54.99 1.64
N GLY A 293 -111.11 -55.63 2.42
CA GLY A 293 -111.30 -56.98 2.93
C GLY A 293 -112.62 -57.12 3.71
N ALA A 294 -112.88 -56.22 4.65
CA ALA A 294 -114.11 -56.20 5.44
C ALA A 294 -115.38 -55.97 4.58
N TYR A 295 -115.33 -55.03 3.63
CA TYR A 295 -116.44 -54.76 2.72
C TYR A 295 -116.70 -55.94 1.77
N SER A 296 -115.65 -56.47 1.14
CA SER A 296 -115.75 -57.62 0.24
C SER A 296 -116.28 -58.86 0.95
N PHE A 297 -115.92 -59.07 2.22
CA PHE A 297 -116.48 -60.13 3.06
C PHE A 297 -117.97 -59.92 3.38
N ASN A 298 -118.39 -58.67 3.61
CA ASN A 298 -119.79 -58.35 3.91
C ASN A 298 -120.72 -58.48 2.70
N VAL A 299 -120.21 -58.18 1.49
CA VAL A 299 -121.00 -58.18 0.23
C VAL A 299 -120.94 -59.53 -0.50
N ALA A 300 -119.92 -60.37 -0.26
CA ALA A 300 -119.81 -61.68 -0.89
C ALA A 300 -120.87 -62.66 -0.33
N SER A 301 -121.78 -63.11 -1.20
CA SER A 301 -122.76 -64.17 -0.90
C SER A 301 -122.06 -65.44 -0.39
N GLN A 302 -122.61 -66.06 0.66
CA GLN A 302 -122.05 -67.19 1.44
C GLN A 302 -121.65 -68.46 0.67
N SER A 303 -121.69 -68.49 -0.66
CA SER A 303 -121.23 -69.64 -1.47
C SER A 303 -119.93 -69.32 -2.20
N ASN A 304 -118.83 -69.89 -1.68
CA ASN A 304 -117.49 -69.98 -2.26
C ASN A 304 -116.52 -68.79 -2.07
N ILE A 305 -116.38 -68.29 -0.84
CA ILE A 305 -115.10 -67.66 -0.47
C ILE A 305 -114.13 -68.77 -0.08
N ASP A 306 -113.27 -69.15 -1.03
CA ASP A 306 -112.27 -70.21 -0.84
C ASP A 306 -111.20 -69.73 0.16
N TRP A 307 -110.78 -70.58 1.11
CA TRP A 307 -109.72 -70.23 2.08
C TRP A 307 -108.41 -69.84 1.37
N LEU A 308 -108.21 -70.38 0.18
CA LEU A 308 -107.10 -70.01 -0.72
C LEU A 308 -107.15 -68.54 -1.16
N PHE A 309 -108.34 -67.94 -1.33
CA PHE A 309 -108.49 -66.54 -1.71
C PHE A 309 -108.06 -65.59 -0.58
N PHE A 310 -108.43 -65.88 0.68
CA PHE A 310 -107.95 -65.11 1.84
C PHE A 310 -106.43 -65.22 2.01
N THR A 311 -105.90 -66.44 1.90
CA THR A 311 -104.46 -66.70 1.96
C THR A 311 -103.73 -65.90 0.87
N TYR A 312 -104.27 -65.88 -0.35
CA TYR A 312 -103.73 -65.08 -1.46
C TYR A 312 -103.76 -63.57 -1.19
N LEU A 313 -104.87 -63.04 -0.66
CA LEU A 313 -104.98 -61.60 -0.32
C LEU A 313 -104.02 -61.17 0.79
N ILE A 314 -103.87 -62.00 1.84
CA ILE A 314 -102.92 -61.74 2.93
C ILE A 314 -101.49 -61.76 2.40
N LEU A 315 -101.13 -62.77 1.59
CA LEU A 315 -99.80 -62.88 1.00
C LEU A 315 -99.49 -61.67 0.11
N LYS A 316 -100.44 -61.28 -0.75
CA LYS A 316 -100.29 -60.11 -1.63
C LYS A 316 -100.15 -58.80 -0.84
N GLY A 317 -100.95 -58.63 0.23
CA GLY A 317 -100.84 -57.48 1.12
C GLY A 317 -99.49 -57.42 1.84
N LEU A 318 -99.00 -58.56 2.33
CA LEU A 318 -97.69 -58.68 2.98
C LEU A 318 -96.56 -58.34 2.03
N VAL A 319 -96.63 -58.77 0.76
CA VAL A 319 -95.64 -58.41 -0.27
C VAL A 319 -95.63 -56.90 -0.52
N ILE A 320 -96.79 -56.26 -0.66
CA ILE A 320 -96.88 -54.81 -0.91
C ILE A 320 -96.34 -54.00 0.28
N ILE A 321 -96.76 -54.35 1.50
CA ILE A 321 -96.28 -53.69 2.72
C ILE A 321 -94.78 -53.94 2.92
N GLY A 322 -94.31 -55.16 2.68
CA GLY A 322 -92.90 -55.53 2.76
C GLY A 322 -92.03 -54.75 1.78
N LEU A 323 -92.50 -54.56 0.54
CA LEU A 323 -91.79 -53.78 -0.48
C LEU A 323 -91.72 -52.29 -0.12
N LEU A 324 -92.82 -51.69 0.34
CA LEU A 324 -92.85 -50.31 0.81
C LEU A 324 -91.99 -50.09 2.07
N GLY A 325 -91.97 -51.08 2.98
CA GLY A 325 -91.11 -51.09 4.16
C GLY A 325 -89.63 -51.22 3.82
N ALA A 326 -89.27 -52.11 2.89
CA ALA A 326 -87.91 -52.24 2.38
C ALA A 326 -87.44 -50.97 1.67
N PHE A 327 -88.31 -50.35 0.86
CA PHE A 327 -88.04 -49.08 0.21
C PHE A 327 -87.87 -47.94 1.22
N ALA A 328 -88.72 -47.86 2.25
CA ALA A 328 -88.58 -46.89 3.33
C ALA A 328 -87.24 -47.06 4.07
N LYS A 329 -86.87 -48.30 4.41
CA LYS A 329 -85.58 -48.62 5.04
C LYS A 329 -84.40 -48.20 4.17
N HIS A 330 -84.45 -48.47 2.87
CA HIS A 330 -83.40 -48.02 1.94
C HIS A 330 -83.29 -46.49 1.92
N CYS A 331 -84.42 -45.79 1.81
CA CYS A 331 -84.44 -44.32 1.84
C CYS A 331 -83.85 -43.75 3.13
N PHE A 332 -84.20 -44.29 4.31
CA PHE A 332 -83.63 -43.84 5.59
C PHE A 332 -82.14 -44.15 5.72
N ASN A 333 -81.67 -45.29 5.22
CA ASN A 333 -80.25 -45.62 5.21
C ASN A 333 -79.46 -44.62 4.35
N GLN A 334 -79.97 -44.28 3.16
CA GLN A 334 -79.36 -43.28 2.30
C GLN A 334 -79.40 -41.89 2.93
N GLY A 335 -80.52 -41.50 3.54
CA GLY A 335 -80.67 -40.24 4.28
C GLY A 335 -79.65 -40.11 5.42
N ASN A 336 -79.47 -41.17 6.21
CA ASN A 336 -78.48 -41.22 7.29
C ASN A 336 -77.03 -41.14 6.77
N ALA A 337 -76.72 -41.78 5.64
CA ALA A 337 -75.39 -41.70 5.03
C ALA A 337 -75.06 -40.27 4.55
N TYR A 338 -76.01 -39.60 3.89
CA TYR A 338 -75.85 -38.20 3.50
C TYR A 338 -75.76 -37.26 4.71
N MET A 339 -76.55 -37.49 5.76
CA MET A 339 -76.48 -36.71 7.00
C MET A 339 -75.13 -36.88 7.72
N HIS A 340 -74.60 -38.10 7.75
CA HIS A 340 -73.29 -38.36 8.34
C HIS A 340 -72.15 -37.65 7.57
N GLU A 341 -72.20 -37.64 6.24
CA GLU A 341 -71.23 -36.87 5.45
C GLU A 341 -71.41 -35.36 5.65
N ALA A 342 -72.65 -34.85 5.76
CA ALA A 342 -72.90 -33.45 6.08
C ALA A 342 -72.31 -33.06 7.45
N LEU A 343 -72.52 -33.86 8.50
CA LEU A 343 -71.95 -33.62 9.83
C LEU A 343 -70.42 -33.62 9.80
N LYS A 344 -69.81 -34.58 9.11
CA LYS A 344 -68.36 -34.62 8.95
C LYS A 344 -67.80 -33.38 8.24
N ARG A 345 -68.54 -32.83 7.29
CA ARG A 345 -68.19 -31.58 6.61
C ARG A 345 -68.38 -30.37 7.51
N SER A 346 -69.44 -30.32 8.31
CA SER A 346 -69.65 -29.31 9.35
C SER A 346 -68.49 -29.30 10.35
N ASP A 347 -68.03 -30.47 10.81
CA ASP A 347 -66.90 -30.58 11.72
C ASP A 347 -65.61 -30.04 11.07
N ARG A 348 -65.38 -30.34 9.78
CA ARG A 348 -64.25 -29.78 8.99
C ARG A 348 -64.35 -28.27 8.78
N VAL A 349 -65.55 -27.74 8.60
CA VAL A 349 -65.79 -26.28 8.49
C VAL A 349 -65.53 -25.60 9.82
N HIS A 350 -66.08 -26.13 10.91
CA HIS A 350 -65.83 -25.64 12.26
C HIS A 350 -64.34 -25.63 12.57
N ALA A 351 -63.68 -26.68 12.12
CA ALA A 351 -62.26 -26.85 12.21
C ALA A 351 -61.48 -25.70 11.51
N ILE A 352 -61.70 -25.54 10.22
CA ILE A 352 -61.03 -24.51 9.43
C ILE A 352 -61.36 -23.09 9.93
N ARG A 353 -62.57 -22.86 10.46
CA ARG A 353 -62.97 -21.58 11.08
C ARG A 353 -62.13 -21.21 12.30
N PHE A 354 -61.74 -22.18 13.13
CA PHE A 354 -60.86 -21.89 14.25
C PHE A 354 -59.42 -21.65 13.79
N GLY A 355 -58.96 -22.32 12.73
CA GLY A 355 -57.71 -21.96 12.05
C GLY A 355 -57.72 -20.53 11.52
N LYS A 356 -58.84 -20.11 10.90
CA LYS A 356 -59.07 -18.71 10.47
C LYS A 356 -58.99 -17.74 11.64
N LEU A 357 -59.69 -18.02 12.74
CA LEU A 357 -59.67 -17.20 13.95
C LEU A 357 -58.25 -17.08 14.54
N TYR A 358 -57.49 -18.18 14.54
CA TYR A 358 -56.11 -18.16 15.00
C TYR A 358 -55.24 -17.22 14.16
N LEU A 359 -55.38 -17.26 12.83
CA LEU A 359 -54.68 -16.34 11.92
C LEU A 359 -55.13 -14.89 12.09
N GLU A 360 -56.41 -14.63 12.37
CA GLU A 360 -56.92 -13.28 12.63
C GLU A 360 -56.38 -12.70 13.96
N ILE A 361 -56.19 -13.54 15.00
CA ILE A 361 -55.67 -13.11 16.30
C ILE A 361 -54.14 -13.01 16.32
N TYR A 362 -53.45 -14.00 15.74
CA TYR A 362 -52.00 -14.16 15.87
C TYR A 362 -51.23 -13.89 14.57
N GLY A 363 -51.90 -13.63 13.44
CA GLY A 363 -51.29 -13.50 12.11
C GLY A 363 -50.17 -12.48 11.98
N ASN A 364 -49.99 -11.59 12.96
CA ASN A 364 -48.83 -10.69 13.06
C ASN A 364 -47.49 -11.36 13.41
N ASN A 365 -47.48 -12.59 13.90
CA ASN A 365 -46.25 -13.28 14.34
C ASN A 365 -46.19 -14.76 13.90
N VAL A 366 -47.00 -15.19 12.92
CA VAL A 366 -47.09 -16.60 12.55
C VAL A 366 -46.15 -16.90 11.38
N GLU A 367 -45.12 -17.72 11.63
CA GLU A 367 -44.23 -18.24 10.58
C GLU A 367 -44.96 -19.23 9.66
N LYS A 368 -44.42 -19.46 8.46
CA LYS A 368 -45.03 -20.33 7.46
C LYS A 368 -45.17 -21.77 7.95
N GLU A 369 -44.20 -22.22 8.75
CA GLU A 369 -44.12 -23.52 9.39
C GLU A 369 -45.27 -23.70 10.39
N ASP A 370 -45.57 -22.66 11.16
CA ASP A 370 -46.67 -22.64 12.12
C ASP A 370 -48.02 -22.71 11.40
N MET A 371 -48.22 -21.95 10.31
CA MET A 371 -49.45 -22.04 9.49
C MET A 371 -49.66 -23.45 8.95
N LYS A 372 -48.59 -24.10 8.46
CA LYS A 372 -48.68 -25.47 7.94
C LYS A 372 -49.10 -26.43 9.05
N SER A 373 -48.47 -26.33 10.22
CA SER A 373 -48.79 -27.17 11.38
C SER A 373 -50.23 -26.96 11.87
N ILE A 374 -50.72 -25.72 11.77
CA ILE A 374 -52.11 -25.38 12.09
C ILE A 374 -53.00 -26.15 11.15
N PHE A 375 -52.92 -26.03 9.82
CA PHE A 375 -53.87 -26.69 8.90
C PHE A 375 -53.66 -28.20 8.68
N GLU A 376 -52.47 -28.75 8.90
CA GLU A 376 -52.15 -30.17 8.65
C GLU A 376 -52.99 -31.10 9.55
N ASN A 377 -53.26 -30.69 10.80
CA ASN A 377 -54.00 -31.49 11.78
C ASN A 377 -55.54 -31.43 11.65
N TRP A 378 -56.09 -30.56 10.80
CA TRP A 378 -57.55 -30.39 10.65
C TRP A 378 -58.15 -31.24 9.55
N ASN A 379 -57.30 -31.83 8.71
CA ASN A 379 -57.72 -32.80 7.70
C ASN A 379 -58.01 -34.16 8.38
N ILE A 380 -59.04 -34.19 9.23
CA ILE A 380 -59.42 -35.39 9.99
C ILE A 380 -60.00 -36.44 9.03
N GLU A 381 -59.41 -37.63 9.13
CA GLU A 381 -59.60 -38.92 8.44
C GLU A 381 -60.73 -39.01 7.40
N SER A 382 -60.36 -39.39 6.18
CA SER A 382 -61.20 -39.46 4.98
C SER A 382 -62.04 -40.73 4.82
N ASP A 383 -62.48 -41.37 5.90
CA ASP A 383 -63.29 -42.59 5.78
C ASP A 383 -64.76 -42.22 5.46
N SER A 384 -65.23 -42.55 4.26
CA SER A 384 -66.53 -42.13 3.72
C SER A 384 -67.69 -42.90 4.35
N ALA A 385 -68.79 -42.25 4.71
CA ALA A 385 -69.98 -42.97 5.19
C ALA A 385 -70.58 -43.92 4.13
N PHE A 386 -70.28 -43.68 2.84
CA PHE A 386 -70.72 -44.51 1.73
C PHE A 386 -69.95 -45.81 1.57
N THR A 387 -68.76 -45.96 2.16
CA THR A 387 -68.01 -47.23 2.15
C THR A 387 -68.50 -48.21 3.22
N LYS A 388 -69.27 -47.72 4.21
CA LYS A 388 -69.82 -48.51 5.32
C LYS A 388 -71.30 -48.87 5.16
N VAL A 389 -71.94 -48.54 4.04
CA VAL A 389 -73.28 -49.07 3.72
C VAL A 389 -73.09 -50.54 3.36
N PRO A 390 -73.47 -51.51 4.22
CA PRO A 390 -73.34 -52.90 3.84
C PRO A 390 -74.22 -53.15 2.62
N SER A 391 -73.61 -53.51 1.50
CA SER A 391 -74.29 -54.20 0.41
C SER A 391 -75.15 -55.29 1.05
N PRO A 392 -76.44 -55.43 0.70
CA PRO A 392 -77.25 -56.51 1.25
C PRO A 392 -76.71 -57.84 0.71
N ASN A 393 -75.67 -58.38 1.35
CA ASN A 393 -75.37 -59.79 1.30
C ASN A 393 -76.58 -60.45 1.96
N PHE A 394 -77.43 -61.03 1.12
CA PHE A 394 -78.59 -61.81 1.56
C PHE A 394 -78.07 -63.02 2.34
N GLU A 395 -77.86 -62.86 3.65
CA GLU A 395 -77.38 -63.93 4.51
C GLU A 395 -78.48 -65.00 4.67
N PRO A 396 -78.16 -66.31 4.55
CA PRO A 396 -79.12 -67.41 4.70
C PRO A 396 -79.80 -67.49 6.08
N LYS A 397 -79.38 -66.68 7.06
CA LYS A 397 -79.95 -66.63 8.42
C LYS A 397 -81.40 -66.14 8.46
N THR A 398 -81.83 -65.25 7.56
CA THR A 398 -83.23 -64.81 7.50
C THR A 398 -84.16 -65.91 6.97
N LEU A 399 -83.62 -66.81 6.14
CA LEU A 399 -84.31 -67.98 5.61
C LEU A 399 -84.50 -69.07 6.68
N GLU A 400 -83.51 -69.28 7.55
CA GLU A 400 -83.63 -70.18 8.71
C GLU A 400 -84.63 -69.66 9.75
N GLN A 401 -84.66 -68.34 9.99
CA GLN A 401 -85.64 -67.74 10.90
C GLN A 401 -87.07 -67.84 10.35
N MET A 402 -87.28 -67.70 9.03
CA MET A 402 -88.57 -67.98 8.41
C MET A 402 -88.96 -69.46 8.49
N LYS A 403 -88.01 -70.39 8.29
CA LYS A 403 -88.24 -71.83 8.47
C LYS A 403 -88.68 -72.19 9.89
N GLY A 404 -88.03 -71.62 10.90
CA GLY A 404 -88.36 -71.86 12.31
C GLY A 404 -89.73 -71.32 12.75
N ILE A 405 -90.27 -70.32 12.05
CA ILE A 405 -91.63 -69.80 12.28
C ILE A 405 -92.67 -70.70 11.58
N PHE A 406 -92.36 -71.24 10.39
CA PHE A 406 -93.21 -72.19 9.69
C PHE A 406 -93.29 -73.57 10.39
N GLU A 407 -92.20 -74.05 10.98
CA GLU A 407 -92.22 -75.30 11.77
C GLU A 407 -93.00 -75.17 13.10
N LYS A 408 -92.98 -73.98 13.72
CA LYS A 408 -93.68 -73.74 14.99
C LYS A 408 -95.18 -73.50 14.84
N SER A 409 -95.70 -73.30 13.63
CA SER A 409 -97.12 -72.96 13.38
C SER A 409 -97.98 -74.14 12.92
N VAL A 410 -97.44 -75.36 12.83
CA VAL A 410 -98.21 -76.59 12.61
C VAL A 410 -98.56 -77.23 13.97
N PRO A 411 -99.82 -77.17 14.44
CA PRO A 411 -100.21 -77.86 15.66
C PRO A 411 -100.34 -79.38 15.39
N ILE A 412 -99.46 -80.16 16.03
CA ILE A 412 -99.66 -81.58 16.27
C ILE A 412 -100.84 -81.71 17.23
N ASN A 413 -102.01 -82.10 16.72
CA ASN A 413 -103.12 -82.51 17.58
C ASN A 413 -102.79 -83.85 18.23
N SER A 414 -102.69 -83.81 19.55
CA SER A 414 -102.54 -84.94 20.46
C SER A 414 -103.91 -85.42 20.96
N ALA A 415 -104.07 -86.73 21.18
CA ALA A 415 -104.95 -87.32 22.20
C ALA A 415 -104.84 -88.87 22.13
N THR A 416 -104.13 -89.54 23.05
CA THR A 416 -104.54 -90.02 24.39
C THR A 416 -105.53 -91.20 24.41
N LYS A 417 -105.10 -92.36 24.91
CA LYS A 417 -105.42 -92.85 26.27
C LYS A 417 -104.94 -94.29 26.50
N THR A 418 -104.37 -94.46 27.68
CA THR A 418 -104.19 -95.70 28.46
C THR A 418 -105.41 -96.62 28.44
N SER A 419 -105.18 -97.91 28.17
CA SER A 419 -105.40 -99.00 29.15
C SER A 419 -104.59 -100.23 28.77
#